data_AF-A0A529FGR3-F1
#
_entry.id   AF-A0A529FGR3-F1
#
_cell.length_a   1.000
_cell.length_b   1.000
_cell.length_c   1.000
_cell.angle_alpha   90.00
_cell.angle_beta   90.00
_cell.angle_gamma   90.00
#
_symmetry.space_group_name_H-M   'P 1'
#
loop_
_entity.id
_entity.type
_entity.pdbx_description
1 polymer ?
#
loop_
_entity_poly.entity_id
_entity_poly.type
_entity_poly.pdbx_seq_one_letter_code
_entity_poly.pdbx_strand_id
1 'polypeptide(L)'
;NQAVFGQLGAHPRALYVAAFLLVILGLMPGLPLFPFFALAGGMAGLGYVIPMRQNRAMAAAEALRDEEKAKKAEEEKNSVKASLATAEIELLIGKQLSTRLLVSHQELVFRMAKMRKKFAQQYGFVVPEVRVADDFAIPPKSYQIKVHGTVVAEYQMRVGEIMV
;
A
#
# COMPACT_ATOMS: atom_id res chain seq x y z
N ASN A 1 37.63 -17.11 -2.00
CA ASN A 1 37.04 -18.21 -1.19
C ASN A 1 35.62 -17.99 -0.65
N GLN A 2 34.95 -16.83 -0.79
CA GLN A 2 33.58 -16.64 -0.24
C GLN A 2 32.43 -17.14 -1.14
N ALA A 3 32.65 -17.27 -2.47
CA ALA A 3 31.60 -17.71 -3.39
C ALA A 3 31.21 -19.20 -3.24
N VAL A 4 32.17 -20.06 -2.89
CA VAL A 4 31.94 -21.51 -2.75
C VAL A 4 31.18 -21.84 -1.46
N PHE A 5 31.52 -21.20 -0.35
CA PHE A 5 30.77 -21.35 0.92
C PHE A 5 29.36 -20.75 0.85
N GLY A 6 29.14 -19.71 0.02
CA GLY A 6 27.82 -19.14 -0.20
C GLY A 6 26.88 -20.03 -1.01
N GLN A 7 27.39 -20.76 -2.00
CA GLN A 7 26.59 -21.66 -2.84
C GLN A 7 26.25 -23.00 -2.16
N LEU A 8 27.13 -23.53 -1.32
CA LEU A 8 26.83 -24.72 -0.49
C LEU A 8 25.78 -24.44 0.59
N GLY A 9 25.71 -23.21 1.12
CA GLY A 9 24.67 -22.79 2.05
C GLY A 9 23.30 -22.49 1.41
N ALA A 10 23.23 -22.38 0.07
CA ALA A 10 22.03 -21.94 -0.64
C ALA A 10 20.93 -23.02 -0.75
N HIS A 11 21.21 -24.27 -0.39
CA HIS A 11 20.26 -25.38 -0.47
C HIS A 11 20.06 -26.05 0.89
N PRO A 12 19.26 -25.46 1.81
CA PRO A 12 18.97 -26.04 3.12
C PRO A 12 18.39 -27.46 3.04
N ARG A 13 17.69 -27.80 1.96
CA ARG A 13 17.21 -29.17 1.69
C ARG A 13 18.35 -30.18 1.55
N ALA A 14 19.45 -29.82 0.89
CA ALA A 14 20.60 -30.71 0.74
C ALA A 14 21.32 -30.96 2.08
N LEU A 15 21.41 -29.93 2.94
CA LEU A 15 21.97 -30.03 4.28
C LEU A 15 21.18 -31.00 5.17
N TYR A 16 19.85 -30.98 5.11
CA TYR A 16 19.01 -31.94 5.85
C TYR A 16 19.11 -33.37 5.33
N VAL A 17 19.18 -33.57 4.01
CA VAL A 17 19.38 -34.91 3.41
C VAL A 17 20.73 -35.49 3.81
N ALA A 18 21.80 -34.68 3.80
CA ALA A 18 23.12 -35.09 4.26
C ALA A 18 23.15 -35.40 5.77
N ALA A 19 22.51 -34.57 6.60
CA ALA A 19 22.39 -34.83 8.04
C ALA A 19 21.66 -36.16 8.31
N PHE A 20 20.59 -36.45 7.58
CA PHE A 20 19.84 -37.70 7.70
C PHE A 20 20.68 -38.93 7.31
N LEU A 21 21.43 -38.86 6.21
CA LEU A 21 22.34 -39.92 5.78
C LEU A 21 23.45 -40.20 6.83
N LEU A 22 23.99 -39.15 7.44
CA LEU A 22 25.02 -39.28 8.49
C LEU A 22 24.47 -39.97 9.75
N VAL A 23 23.20 -39.74 10.11
CA VAL A 23 22.55 -40.48 11.21
C VAL A 23 22.44 -41.96 10.88
N ILE A 24 21.95 -42.31 9.68
CA ILE A 24 21.84 -43.71 9.24
C ILE A 24 23.21 -44.40 9.29
N LEU A 25 24.25 -43.74 8.78
CA LEU A 25 25.61 -44.29 8.77
C LEU A 25 26.18 -44.44 10.20
N GLY A 26 25.86 -43.51 11.10
CA GLY A 26 26.25 -43.57 12.51
C GLY A 26 25.58 -44.70 13.30
N LEU A 27 24.41 -45.18 12.88
CA LEU A 27 23.70 -46.31 13.49
C LEU A 27 24.25 -47.68 13.05
N MET A 28 25.16 -47.71 12.07
CA MET A 28 25.73 -48.96 11.54
C MET A 28 26.74 -49.55 12.53
N PRO A 29 26.62 -50.84 12.91
CA PRO A 29 27.52 -51.46 13.88
C PRO A 29 28.94 -51.55 13.33
N GLY A 30 29.91 -51.08 14.11
CA GLY A 30 31.33 -51.04 13.73
C GLY A 30 31.88 -49.64 13.42
N LEU A 31 31.03 -48.60 13.37
CA LEU A 31 31.45 -47.21 13.21
C LEU A 31 31.30 -46.39 14.52
N PRO A 32 32.17 -45.39 14.77
CA PRO A 32 32.09 -44.57 15.97
C PRO A 32 30.87 -43.64 15.91
N LEU A 33 29.84 -43.85 16.76
CA LEU A 33 28.60 -43.06 16.76
C LEU A 33 28.84 -41.55 16.92
N PHE A 34 29.68 -41.18 17.89
CA PHE A 34 29.86 -39.79 18.32
C PHE A 34 30.21 -38.79 17.19
N PRO A 35 31.23 -39.02 16.34
CA PRO A 35 31.56 -38.10 15.25
C PRO A 35 30.46 -37.97 14.19
N PHE A 36 29.74 -39.04 13.85
CA PHE A 36 28.66 -38.98 12.85
C PHE A 36 27.46 -38.20 13.35
N PHE A 37 27.07 -38.40 14.61
CA PHE A 37 25.99 -37.63 15.24
C PHE A 37 26.38 -36.15 15.42
N ALA A 38 27.64 -35.85 15.76
CA ALA A 38 28.13 -34.47 15.85
C ALA A 38 28.07 -33.74 14.50
N LEU A 39 28.51 -34.39 13.42
CA LEU A 39 28.43 -33.84 12.06
C LEU A 39 26.98 -33.69 11.58
N ALA A 40 26.12 -34.67 11.85
CA ALA A 40 24.70 -34.60 11.51
C ALA A 40 24.01 -33.42 12.21
N GLY A 41 24.28 -33.23 13.51
CA GLY A 41 23.79 -32.08 14.28
C GLY A 41 24.29 -30.75 13.73
N GLY A 42 25.55 -30.68 13.32
CA GLY A 42 26.13 -29.51 12.67
C GLY A 42 25.44 -29.16 11.34
N MET A 43 25.23 -30.15 10.47
CA MET A 43 24.56 -29.94 9.18
C MET A 43 23.08 -29.56 9.35
N ALA A 44 22.36 -30.20 10.27
CA ALA A 44 20.98 -29.85 10.59
C ALA A 44 20.86 -28.43 11.19
N GLY A 45 21.78 -28.04 12.06
CA GLY A 45 21.84 -26.70 12.64
C GLY A 45 22.12 -25.61 11.59
N LEU A 46 23.08 -25.85 10.69
CA LEU A 46 23.35 -24.96 9.56
C LEU A 46 22.15 -24.86 8.61
N GLY A 47 21.47 -25.97 8.35
CA GLY A 47 20.25 -26.04 7.54
C GLY A 47 19.10 -25.19 8.10
N TYR A 48 19.06 -24.94 9.41
CA TYR A 48 18.07 -24.10 10.07
C TYR A 48 18.46 -22.61 10.09
N VAL A 49 19.72 -22.30 10.40
CA VAL A 49 20.18 -20.91 10.61
C VAL A 49 20.34 -20.13 9.30
N ILE A 50 20.80 -20.77 8.23
CA ILE A 50 21.04 -20.12 6.94
C ILE A 50 19.76 -19.55 6.31
N PRO A 51 18.66 -20.32 6.13
CA PRO A 51 17.42 -19.78 5.54
C PRO A 51 16.77 -18.72 6.42
N MET A 52 16.89 -18.83 7.76
CA MET A 52 16.37 -17.81 8.68
C MET A 52 17.04 -16.45 8.47
N ARG A 53 18.34 -16.42 8.23
CA ARG A 53 19.08 -15.17 7.92
C ARG A 53 18.74 -14.62 6.54
N GLN A 54 18.60 -15.49 5.54
CA GLN A 54 18.24 -15.08 4.18
C GLN A 54 16.82 -14.51 4.12
N ASN A 55 15.84 -15.16 4.75
CA ASN A 55 14.47 -14.66 4.80
C ASN A 55 14.36 -13.30 5.52
N ARG A 56 15.13 -13.08 6.59
CA ARG A 56 15.18 -11.77 7.26
C ARG A 56 15.79 -10.68 6.36
N ALA A 57 16.84 -11.00 5.61
CA ALA A 57 17.45 -10.05 4.67
C ALA A 57 16.53 -9.74 3.49
N MET A 58 15.81 -10.73 2.96
CA MET A 58 14.82 -10.53 1.91
C MET A 58 13.63 -9.69 2.39
N ALA A 59 13.09 -9.97 3.59
CA ALA A 59 12.01 -9.19 4.16
C ALA A 59 12.41 -7.72 4.39
N ALA A 60 13.64 -7.45 4.83
CA ALA A 60 14.14 -6.08 4.98
C ALA A 60 14.30 -5.37 3.62
N ALA A 61 14.76 -6.08 2.59
CA ALA A 61 14.88 -5.52 1.24
C ALA A 61 13.50 -5.26 0.59
N GLU A 62 12.50 -6.10 0.89
CA GLU A 62 11.13 -5.90 0.42
C GLU A 62 10.48 -4.68 1.07
N ALA A 63 10.65 -4.51 2.39
CA ALA A 63 10.18 -3.32 3.10
C ALA A 63 10.77 -2.01 2.54
N LEU A 64 12.07 -1.97 2.24
CA LEU A 64 12.71 -0.80 1.63
C LEU A 64 12.16 -0.49 0.23
N ARG A 65 11.85 -1.52 -0.57
CA ARG A 65 11.26 -1.34 -1.91
C ARG A 65 9.84 -0.80 -1.84
N ASP A 66 9.05 -1.23 -0.85
CA ASP A 66 7.70 -0.74 -0.67
C ASP A 66 7.69 0.72 -0.19
N GLU A 67 8.63 1.11 0.68
CA GLU A 67 8.84 2.51 1.06
C GLU A 67 9.25 3.38 -0.15
N GLU A 68 10.16 2.91 -1.02
CA GLU A 68 10.55 3.64 -2.23
C GLU A 68 9.38 3.80 -3.22
N LYS A 69 8.54 2.77 -3.37
CA LYS A 69 7.33 2.86 -4.22
C LYS A 69 6.33 3.86 -3.66
N ALA A 70 6.12 3.85 -2.35
CA ALA A 70 5.24 4.81 -1.68
C ALA A 70 5.72 6.26 -1.88
N LYS A 71 7.02 6.50 -1.72
CA LYS A 71 7.63 7.82 -1.96
C LYS A 71 7.49 8.28 -3.42
N LYS A 72 7.75 7.41 -4.39
CA LYS A 72 7.58 7.74 -5.82
C LYS A 72 6.13 8.06 -6.17
N ALA A 73 5.16 7.31 -5.63
CA ALA A 73 3.74 7.59 -5.84
C ALA A 73 3.29 8.93 -5.24
N GLU A 74 3.91 9.35 -4.13
CA GLU A 74 3.67 10.64 -3.50
C GLU A 74 4.31 11.80 -4.27
N GLU A 75 5.53 11.61 -4.79
CA GLU A 75 6.20 12.58 -5.68
C GLU A 75 5.46 12.78 -7.01
N GLU A 76 4.91 11.73 -7.62
CA GLU A 76 4.09 11.86 -8.83
C GLU A 76 2.82 12.67 -8.59
N LYS A 77 2.15 12.46 -7.45
CA LYS A 77 0.98 13.24 -7.02
C LYS A 77 1.31 14.71 -6.77
N ASN A 78 2.51 15.01 -6.27
CA ASN A 78 2.97 16.37 -5.98
C ASN A 78 3.67 17.06 -7.17
N SER A 79 3.80 16.39 -8.32
CA SER A 79 4.42 16.99 -9.49
C SER A 79 3.57 18.15 -10.04
N VAL A 80 4.24 19.22 -10.50
CA VAL A 80 3.59 20.43 -11.06
C VAL A 80 2.60 20.11 -12.19
N LYS A 81 2.81 19.00 -12.91
CA LYS A 81 1.90 18.50 -13.95
C LYS A 81 0.54 18.07 -13.39
N ALA A 82 0.49 17.47 -12.19
CA ALA A 82 -0.77 17.12 -11.53
C ALA A 82 -1.53 18.36 -11.07
N SER A 83 -0.83 19.43 -10.70
CA SER A 83 -1.44 20.72 -10.33
C SER A 83 -2.08 21.44 -11.53
N LEU A 84 -1.55 21.22 -12.74
CA LEU A 84 -2.07 21.78 -14.00
C LEU A 84 -3.19 20.94 -14.63
N ALA A 85 -3.44 19.72 -14.13
CA ALA A 85 -4.55 18.90 -14.61
C ALA A 85 -5.87 19.55 -14.16
N THR A 86 -6.65 20.03 -15.13
CA THR A 86 -8.01 20.53 -14.86
C THR A 86 -8.83 19.39 -14.29
N ALA A 87 -9.44 19.59 -13.11
CA ALA A 87 -10.30 18.57 -12.53
C ALA A 87 -11.53 18.38 -13.42
N GLU A 88 -11.90 17.12 -13.68
CA GLU A 88 -13.04 16.79 -14.53
C GLU A 88 -14.36 17.24 -13.90
N ILE A 89 -14.48 17.12 -12.58
CA ILE A 89 -15.62 17.59 -11.80
C ILE A 89 -15.12 18.34 -10.57
N GLU A 90 -15.62 19.56 -10.36
CA GLU A 90 -15.30 20.41 -9.21
C GLU A 90 -16.57 20.80 -8.47
N LEU A 91 -16.51 20.76 -7.13
CA LEU A 91 -17.50 21.33 -6.25
C LEU A 91 -16.88 22.54 -5.56
N LEU A 92 -17.31 23.73 -5.97
CA LEU A 92 -16.87 25.00 -5.41
C LEU A 92 -17.82 25.45 -4.31
N ILE A 93 -17.25 25.86 -3.18
CA ILE A 93 -18.00 26.19 -1.98
C ILE A 93 -17.66 27.61 -1.53
N GLY A 94 -18.70 28.41 -1.27
CA GLY A 94 -18.53 29.76 -0.77
C GLY A 94 -18.05 29.78 0.69
N LYS A 95 -17.38 30.87 1.07
CA LYS A 95 -16.71 31.04 2.38
C LYS A 95 -17.56 30.70 3.63
N GLN A 96 -18.86 31.03 3.63
CA GLN A 96 -19.70 30.73 4.81
C GLN A 96 -20.09 29.26 4.89
N LEU A 97 -20.19 28.58 3.75
CA LEU A 97 -20.42 27.14 3.72
C LEU A 97 -19.16 26.37 4.07
N SER A 98 -18.00 26.81 3.56
CA SER A 98 -16.73 26.11 3.82
C SER A 98 -16.38 26.09 5.31
N THR A 99 -16.56 27.20 6.03
CA THR A 99 -16.33 27.26 7.49
C THR A 99 -17.17 26.29 8.29
N ARG A 100 -18.39 25.96 7.83
CA ARG A 100 -19.25 24.95 8.44
C ARG A 100 -18.89 23.53 7.99
N LEU A 101 -18.55 23.36 6.72
CA LEU A 101 -18.15 22.08 6.14
C LEU A 101 -16.76 21.62 6.59
N LEU A 102 -15.89 22.51 7.06
CA LEU A 102 -14.56 22.16 7.58
C LEU A 102 -14.63 21.08 8.68
N VAL A 103 -15.67 21.10 9.51
CA VAL A 103 -15.90 20.10 10.57
C VAL A 103 -16.35 18.75 9.98
N SER A 104 -17.08 18.77 8.86
CA SER A 104 -17.64 17.58 8.20
C SER A 104 -16.95 17.24 6.87
N HIS A 105 -15.76 17.80 6.61
CA HIS A 105 -15.09 17.67 5.32
C HIS A 105 -14.76 16.21 5.00
N GLN A 106 -14.26 15.46 6.00
CA GLN A 106 -14.01 14.03 5.86
C GLN A 106 -15.30 13.23 5.57
N GLU A 107 -16.40 13.60 6.21
CA GLU A 107 -17.70 12.95 6.00
C GLU A 107 -18.22 13.20 4.57
N LEU A 108 -18.05 14.41 4.06
CA LEU A 108 -18.42 14.75 2.70
C LEU A 108 -17.62 13.96 1.67
N VAL A 109 -16.30 13.89 1.83
CA VAL A 109 -15.43 13.07 0.97
C VAL A 109 -15.84 11.59 0.99
N PHE A 110 -16.14 11.05 2.18
CA PHE A 110 -16.63 9.68 2.32
C PHE A 110 -17.98 9.44 1.63
N ARG A 111 -18.92 10.38 1.78
CA ARG A 111 -20.24 10.32 1.12
C ARG A 111 -20.11 10.40 -0.40
N MET A 112 -19.21 11.24 -0.92
CA MET A 112 -18.92 11.32 -2.36
C MET A 112 -18.38 9.99 -2.91
N ALA A 113 -17.43 9.35 -2.20
CA ALA A 113 -16.92 8.04 -2.60
C ALA A 113 -18.03 6.96 -2.64
N LYS A 114 -18.92 6.95 -1.64
CA LYS A 114 -20.07 6.03 -1.60
C LYS A 114 -21.05 6.30 -2.74
N MET A 115 -21.32 7.57 -3.04
CA MET A 115 -22.18 7.98 -4.16
C MET A 115 -21.60 7.51 -5.50
N ARG A 116 -20.31 7.74 -5.75
CA ARG A 116 -19.62 7.27 -6.97
C ARG A 116 -19.74 5.77 -7.15
N LYS A 117 -19.56 4.99 -6.07
CA LYS A 117 -19.71 3.53 -6.10
C LYS A 117 -21.14 3.11 -6.46
N LYS A 118 -22.14 3.74 -5.84
CA LYS A 118 -23.56 3.47 -6.15
C LYS A 118 -23.88 3.83 -7.60
N PHE A 119 -23.36 4.95 -8.08
CA PHE A 119 -23.55 5.39 -9.46
C PHE A 119 -22.95 4.40 -10.46
N ALA A 120 -21.73 3.92 -10.22
CA ALA A 120 -21.10 2.92 -11.07
C ALA A 120 -21.88 1.60 -11.12
N GLN A 121 -22.42 1.16 -9.99
CA GLN A 121 -23.26 -0.04 -9.94
C GLN A 121 -24.60 0.13 -10.68
N GLN A 122 -25.18 1.34 -10.65
CA GLN A 122 -26.49 1.60 -11.23
C GLN A 122 -26.44 1.89 -12.74
N TYR A 123 -25.41 2.61 -13.20
CA TYR A 123 -25.32 3.10 -14.57
C TYR A 123 -24.22 2.44 -15.41
N GLY A 124 -23.37 1.58 -14.81
CA GLY A 124 -22.37 0.80 -15.53
C GLY A 124 -21.11 1.57 -15.93
N PHE A 125 -20.93 2.81 -15.47
CA PHE A 125 -19.71 3.59 -15.70
C PHE A 125 -19.23 4.31 -14.45
N VAL A 126 -17.91 4.52 -14.36
CA VAL A 126 -17.28 5.14 -13.18
C VAL A 126 -17.27 6.65 -13.33
N VAL A 127 -17.87 7.35 -12.37
CA VAL A 127 -17.79 8.81 -12.28
C VAL A 127 -16.36 9.21 -11.87
N PRO A 128 -15.77 10.22 -12.51
CA PRO A 128 -14.46 10.78 -12.13
C PRO A 128 -14.39 11.24 -10.68
N GLU A 129 -13.19 11.55 -10.21
CA GLU A 129 -13.01 12.11 -8.88
C GLU A 129 -13.58 13.54 -8.82
N VAL A 130 -14.33 13.84 -7.76
CA VAL A 130 -14.92 15.16 -7.52
C VAL A 130 -13.97 15.94 -6.62
N ARG A 131 -13.34 16.98 -7.16
CA ARG A 131 -12.46 17.86 -6.39
C ARG A 131 -13.31 18.88 -5.64
N VAL A 132 -13.19 18.92 -4.32
CA VAL A 132 -13.84 19.93 -3.48
C VAL A 132 -12.85 21.06 -3.24
N ALA A 133 -13.25 22.29 -3.55
CA ALA A 133 -12.42 23.47 -3.33
C ALA A 133 -13.27 24.65 -2.85
N ASP A 134 -12.66 25.53 -2.09
CA ASP A 134 -13.29 26.77 -1.67
C ASP A 134 -12.97 27.86 -2.71
N ASP A 135 -14.00 28.59 -3.13
CA ASP A 135 -13.84 29.73 -4.03
C ASP A 135 -14.41 30.99 -3.37
N PHE A 136 -13.58 32.02 -3.27
CA PHE A 136 -13.95 33.30 -2.68
C PHE A 136 -14.69 34.20 -3.67
N ALA A 137 -14.67 33.88 -4.96
CA ALA A 137 -15.38 34.62 -6.00
C ALA A 137 -16.88 34.30 -6.05
N ILE A 138 -17.31 33.14 -5.54
CA ILE A 138 -18.72 32.74 -5.54
C ILE A 138 -19.46 33.29 -4.30
N PRO A 139 -20.79 33.52 -4.37
CA PRO A 139 -21.55 34.05 -3.25
C PRO A 139 -21.33 33.25 -1.96
N PRO A 140 -21.18 33.90 -0.78
CA PRO A 140 -20.68 33.23 0.43
C PRO A 140 -21.50 32.03 0.92
N LYS A 141 -22.80 32.02 0.59
CA LYS A 141 -23.78 30.99 0.96
C LYS A 141 -24.14 30.07 -0.21
N SER A 142 -23.32 30.02 -1.25
CA SER A 142 -23.60 29.24 -2.45
C SER A 142 -22.59 28.13 -2.67
N TYR A 143 -23.00 27.12 -3.42
CA TYR A 143 -22.10 26.15 -4.02
C TYR A 143 -22.32 26.11 -5.53
N GLN A 144 -21.25 25.84 -6.27
CA GLN A 144 -21.28 25.64 -7.70
C GLN A 144 -20.68 24.28 -8.05
N ILE A 145 -21.29 23.59 -9.00
CA ILE A 145 -20.73 22.38 -9.59
C ILE A 145 -20.18 22.76 -10.96
N LYS A 146 -18.90 22.46 -11.18
CA LYS A 146 -18.26 22.62 -12.48
C LYS A 146 -17.90 21.27 -13.06
N VAL A 147 -18.06 21.13 -14.37
CA VAL A 147 -17.60 19.98 -15.15
C VAL A 147 -16.69 20.49 -16.25
N HIS A 148 -15.44 20.02 -16.29
CA HIS A 148 -14.39 20.54 -17.17
C HIS A 148 -14.29 22.08 -17.15
N GLY A 149 -14.35 22.67 -15.95
CA GLY A 149 -14.29 24.12 -15.75
C GLY A 149 -15.58 24.91 -16.06
N THR A 150 -16.61 24.27 -16.61
CA THR A 150 -17.90 24.92 -16.92
C THR A 150 -18.89 24.76 -15.78
N VAL A 151 -19.51 25.85 -15.33
CA VAL A 151 -20.55 25.82 -14.29
C VAL A 151 -21.79 25.13 -14.87
N VAL A 152 -22.16 23.97 -14.32
CA VAL A 152 -23.37 23.23 -14.71
C VAL A 152 -24.52 23.45 -13.74
N ALA A 153 -24.22 23.80 -12.49
CA ALA A 153 -25.22 24.07 -11.47
C ALA A 153 -24.70 25.09 -10.45
N GLU A 154 -25.59 25.95 -9.99
CA GLU A 154 -25.32 26.93 -8.95
C GLU A 154 -26.54 27.03 -8.04
N TYR A 155 -26.34 26.89 -6.74
CA TYR A 155 -27.41 26.98 -5.76
C TYR A 155 -26.97 27.69 -4.49
N GLN A 156 -27.91 28.42 -3.91
CA GLN A 156 -27.75 29.07 -2.61
C GLN A 156 -28.32 28.20 -1.51
N MET A 157 -27.56 28.05 -0.42
CA MET A 157 -27.94 27.30 0.77
C MET A 157 -28.24 28.24 1.93
N ARG A 158 -29.28 27.90 2.69
CA ARG A 158 -29.61 28.58 3.94
C ARG A 158 -28.84 27.91 5.07
N VAL A 159 -27.82 28.59 5.57
CA VAL A 159 -26.97 28.06 6.65
C VAL A 159 -27.78 27.97 7.95
N GLY A 160 -27.86 26.76 8.52
CA GLY A 160 -28.60 26.50 9.76
C GLY A 160 -29.99 25.90 9.56
N GLU A 161 -30.45 25.77 8.32
CA GLU A 161 -31.69 25.08 7.98
C GLU A 161 -31.39 23.69 7.40
N ILE A 162 -32.32 22.76 7.60
CA ILE A 162 -32.29 21.43 6.98
C ILE A 162 -33.36 21.35 5.90
N MET A 163 -33.03 20.68 4.80
CA MET A 163 -34.01 20.35 3.76
C MET A 163 -34.77 19.10 4.21
N VAL A 164 -36.09 19.24 4.35
CA VAL A 164 -37.01 18.15 4.69
C VAL A 164 -37.71 17.67 3.42
#